data_AF-Q9EPC4-F1
#
_entry.id   AF-Q9EPC4-F1
#
_cell.length_a   1.000
_cell.length_b   1.000
_cell.length_c   1.000
_cell.angle_alpha   90.00
_cell.angle_beta   90.00
_cell.angle_gamma   90.00
#
_symmetry.space_group_name_H-M   'P 1'
#
loop_
_entity.id
_entity.type
_entity.pdbx_description
1 polymer ?
#
loop_
_entity_poly.entity_id
_entity_poly.type
_entity_poly.pdbx_seq_one_letter_code
_entity_poly.pdbx_strand_id
1 'polypeptide(L)'
;MSEQEVTFSTVRFQKTSGLQNRVRLEETLKPRKAGLRVCSVPWQFIVIALGILISLRLVIVAVLVTNSRGDKVYWFCYGRKCYYFVMDRKPWSGCKQTCQSSGLSLLKIDDEDELKFLQLVVPSDVCWIGLSYDNKKKDWSWVDNGPSKLALNTRKYNIRDGGCMLLSKTRLDNGNCDQVFICICAKRLDKFPH
;
A
#
# COMPACT_ATOMS: atom_id res chain seq x y z
N MET A 1 2.45 -61.14 16.43
CA MET A 1 1.79 -60.06 15.68
C MET A 1 2.61 -59.88 14.42
N SER A 2 2.06 -60.27 13.27
CA SER A 2 2.79 -60.39 12.00
C SER A 2 1.88 -59.94 10.87
N GLU A 3 2.48 -59.36 9.84
CA GLU A 3 1.77 -58.53 8.86
C GLU A 3 1.10 -59.37 7.76
N GLN A 4 0.11 -58.77 7.09
CA GLN A 4 -0.60 -59.39 5.98
C GLN A 4 0.04 -59.00 4.65
N GLU A 5 0.56 -59.97 3.92
CA GLU A 5 1.03 -59.79 2.55
C GLU A 5 -0.09 -60.15 1.57
N VAL A 6 -0.50 -59.20 0.70
CA VAL A 6 -1.64 -59.38 -0.22
C VAL A 6 -1.12 -59.63 -1.63
N THR A 7 -1.28 -60.86 -2.11
CA THR A 7 -0.81 -61.29 -3.43
C THR A 7 -1.72 -60.80 -4.56
N PHE A 8 -1.14 -60.19 -5.60
CA PHE A 8 -1.87 -59.76 -6.80
C PHE A 8 -1.77 -60.80 -7.93
N SER A 9 -2.90 -61.10 -8.57
CA SER A 9 -2.99 -62.09 -9.67
C SER A 9 -2.97 -61.45 -11.05
N THR A 10 -2.08 -61.90 -11.93
CA THR A 10 -1.93 -61.36 -13.30
C THR A 10 -2.65 -62.23 -14.33
N VAL A 11 -3.55 -61.64 -15.12
CA VAL A 11 -4.28 -62.34 -16.20
C VAL A 11 -3.50 -62.25 -17.52
N ARG A 12 -3.34 -63.38 -18.22
CA ARG A 12 -2.81 -63.46 -19.60
C ARG A 12 -3.96 -63.58 -20.59
N PHE A 13 -3.85 -62.93 -21.76
CA PHE A 13 -4.73 -63.16 -22.91
C PHE A 13 -3.95 -63.76 -24.08
N GLN A 14 -4.58 -64.67 -24.82
CA GLN A 14 -3.95 -65.43 -25.90
C GLN A 14 -3.97 -64.68 -27.24
N LYS A 15 -3.07 -65.09 -28.14
CA LYS A 15 -2.94 -64.59 -29.51
C LYS A 15 -3.29 -65.70 -30.49
N THR A 16 -4.27 -65.45 -31.36
CA THR A 16 -4.62 -66.29 -32.53
C THR A 16 -4.35 -65.53 -33.82
N SER A 17 -4.15 -66.27 -34.92
CA SER A 17 -3.55 -65.70 -36.14
C SER A 17 -4.07 -66.32 -37.44
N GLY A 18 -4.50 -65.46 -38.36
CA GLY A 18 -4.40 -65.68 -39.81
C GLY A 18 -5.58 -66.33 -40.52
N LEU A 19 -6.18 -65.57 -41.44
CA LEU A 19 -6.33 -65.99 -42.84
C LEU A 19 -6.30 -64.75 -43.76
N GLN A 20 -6.18 -64.96 -45.07
CA GLN A 20 -5.64 -63.98 -46.03
C GLN A 20 -6.45 -63.95 -47.32
N ASN A 21 -6.66 -62.77 -47.94
CA ASN A 21 -6.86 -62.64 -49.41
C ASN A 21 -6.79 -61.19 -49.97
N ARG A 22 -6.84 -61.07 -51.31
CA ARG A 22 -6.38 -59.95 -52.18
C ARG A 22 -7.05 -60.05 -53.58
N VAL A 23 -7.29 -59.03 -54.43
CA VAL A 23 -7.24 -57.54 -54.42
C VAL A 23 -8.40 -57.02 -55.32
N ARG A 24 -9.10 -55.93 -54.94
CA ARG A 24 -9.69 -54.95 -55.90
C ARG A 24 -9.93 -53.60 -55.22
N LEU A 25 -9.90 -52.51 -56.00
CA LEU A 25 -10.10 -51.12 -55.61
C LEU A 25 -11.22 -50.51 -56.46
N GLU A 26 -12.25 -49.95 -55.84
CA GLU A 26 -13.10 -48.88 -56.39
C GLU A 26 -13.90 -48.22 -55.25
N GLU A 27 -14.57 -47.08 -55.53
CA GLU A 27 -14.89 -46.07 -54.52
C GLU A 27 -16.38 -45.99 -54.07
N THR A 28 -16.61 -45.09 -53.10
CA THR A 28 -17.89 -44.45 -52.70
C THR A 28 -18.85 -45.24 -51.78
N LEU A 29 -18.89 -44.87 -50.48
CA LEU A 29 -19.87 -43.89 -49.97
C LEU A 29 -19.48 -43.42 -48.55
N LYS A 30 -19.69 -42.14 -48.23
CA LYS A 30 -19.18 -41.49 -47.01
C LYS A 30 -20.21 -41.51 -45.86
N PRO A 31 -20.01 -42.25 -44.75
CA PRO A 31 -20.84 -42.09 -43.57
C PRO A 31 -20.60 -40.71 -42.94
N ARG A 32 -21.69 -39.97 -42.67
CA ARG A 32 -21.65 -38.62 -42.11
C ARG A 32 -21.28 -38.65 -40.62
N LYS A 33 -19.99 -38.87 -40.30
CA LYS A 33 -19.46 -38.64 -38.96
C LYS A 33 -19.78 -37.21 -38.54
N ALA A 34 -20.55 -37.04 -37.46
CA ALA A 34 -20.68 -35.77 -36.78
C ALA A 34 -19.28 -35.40 -36.26
N GLY A 35 -18.65 -34.41 -36.90
CA GLY A 35 -17.33 -33.95 -36.55
C GLY A 35 -17.37 -33.16 -35.24
N LEU A 36 -17.38 -33.87 -34.10
CA LEU A 36 -17.08 -33.27 -32.81
C LEU A 36 -15.64 -32.74 -32.91
N ARG A 37 -15.53 -31.42 -33.17
CA ARG A 37 -14.24 -30.74 -33.23
C ARG A 37 -13.65 -30.70 -31.83
N VAL A 38 -12.92 -31.77 -31.50
CA VAL A 38 -11.86 -31.72 -30.50
C VAL A 38 -10.81 -30.77 -31.06
N CYS A 39 -11.01 -29.47 -30.80
CA CYS A 39 -10.01 -28.45 -31.01
C CYS A 39 -8.86 -28.77 -30.06
N SER A 40 -7.90 -29.57 -30.52
CA SER A 40 -6.62 -29.79 -29.86
C SER A 40 -5.86 -28.47 -29.91
N VAL A 41 -6.19 -27.56 -29.00
CA VAL A 41 -5.51 -26.29 -28.81
C VAL A 41 -4.05 -26.64 -28.55
N PRO A 42 -3.10 -26.25 -29.44
CA PRO A 42 -1.71 -26.58 -29.25
C PRO A 42 -1.25 -26.12 -27.86
N TRP A 43 -0.66 -27.04 -27.09
CA TRP A 43 -0.25 -26.83 -25.68
C TRP A 43 0.54 -25.53 -25.47
N GLN A 44 1.29 -25.13 -26.50
CA GLN A 44 1.95 -23.83 -26.65
C GLN A 44 1.06 -22.64 -26.25
N PHE A 45 -0.18 -22.55 -26.74
CA PHE A 45 -1.10 -21.44 -26.42
C PHE A 45 -1.55 -21.47 -24.96
N ILE A 46 -1.67 -22.66 -24.35
CA ILE A 46 -2.02 -22.80 -22.93
C ILE A 46 -0.85 -22.30 -22.07
N VAL A 47 0.38 -22.70 -22.42
CA VAL A 47 1.61 -22.21 -21.74
C VAL A 47 1.77 -20.69 -21.90
N ILE A 48 1.55 -20.14 -23.10
CA ILE A 48 1.60 -18.69 -23.36
C ILE A 48 0.52 -17.95 -22.54
N ALA A 49 -0.72 -18.43 -22.53
CA ALA A 49 -1.81 -17.81 -21.78
C ALA A 49 -1.56 -17.84 -20.26
N LEU A 50 -1.08 -18.96 -19.72
CA LEU A 50 -0.69 -19.07 -18.31
C LEU A 50 0.50 -18.15 -17.99
N GLY A 51 1.51 -18.07 -18.87
CA GLY A 51 2.64 -17.16 -18.71
C GLY A 51 2.22 -15.68 -18.67
N ILE A 52 1.29 -15.27 -19.54
CA ILE A 52 0.72 -13.91 -19.54
C ILE A 52 -0.11 -13.65 -18.27
N LEU A 53 -0.92 -14.61 -17.83
CA LEU A 53 -1.69 -14.47 -16.58
C LEU A 53 -0.77 -14.37 -15.36
N ILE A 54 0.30 -15.16 -15.31
CA ILE A 54 1.31 -15.10 -14.24
C ILE A 54 2.06 -13.76 -14.28
N SER A 55 2.52 -13.29 -15.44
CA SER A 55 3.24 -12.01 -15.54
C SER A 55 2.36 -10.82 -15.17
N LEU A 56 1.09 -10.80 -15.59
CA LEU A 56 0.12 -9.79 -15.17
C LEU A 56 -0.11 -9.81 -13.65
N ARG A 57 -0.22 -11.00 -13.03
CA ARG A 57 -0.35 -11.11 -11.57
C ARG A 57 0.91 -10.67 -10.84
N LEU A 58 2.10 -11.01 -11.34
CA LEU A 58 3.38 -10.56 -10.78
C LEU A 58 3.54 -9.04 -10.87
N VAL A 59 3.14 -8.41 -11.98
CA VAL A 59 3.15 -6.94 -12.13
C VAL A 59 2.17 -6.28 -11.15
N ILE A 60 0.94 -6.81 -11.02
CA ILE A 60 -0.03 -6.29 -10.03
C ILE A 60 0.52 -6.41 -8.60
N VAL A 61 1.08 -7.56 -8.24
CA VAL A 61 1.70 -7.77 -6.91
C VAL A 61 2.89 -6.84 -6.70
N ALA A 62 3.76 -6.66 -7.70
CA ALA A 62 4.90 -5.74 -7.60
C ALA A 62 4.46 -4.30 -7.37
N VAL A 63 3.45 -3.81 -8.12
CA VAL A 63 2.89 -2.45 -7.94
C VAL A 63 2.24 -2.28 -6.56
N LEU A 64 1.54 -3.31 -6.06
CA LEU A 64 1.00 -3.29 -4.70
C LEU A 64 2.10 -3.29 -3.64
N VAL A 65 3.18 -4.06 -3.82
CA VAL A 65 4.34 -4.12 -2.91
C VAL A 65 5.12 -2.80 -2.91
N THR A 66 5.33 -2.15 -4.05
CA THR A 66 5.99 -0.83 -4.08
C THR A 66 5.15 0.24 -3.40
N ASN A 67 3.83 0.13 -3.47
CA ASN A 67 2.89 1.08 -2.84
C ASN A 67 2.61 0.78 -1.36
N SER A 68 2.97 -0.41 -0.86
CA SER A 68 2.72 -0.86 0.52
C SER A 68 3.98 -0.89 1.40
N ARG A 69 4.95 -0.01 1.13
CA ARG A 69 5.98 0.32 2.11
C ARG A 69 5.32 0.91 3.36
N GLY A 70 5.19 0.08 4.39
CA GLY A 70 4.68 0.51 5.69
C GLY A 70 5.64 1.50 6.33
N ASP A 71 5.22 2.77 6.43
CA ASP A 71 5.96 3.79 7.15
C ASP A 71 6.19 3.34 8.60
N LYS A 72 7.40 3.53 9.13
CA LYS A 72 7.65 3.31 10.56
C LYS A 72 6.95 4.42 11.35
N VAL A 73 5.96 4.06 12.15
CA VAL A 73 5.22 4.99 13.01
C VAL A 73 5.45 4.64 14.48
N TYR A 74 5.77 5.64 15.29
CA TYR A 74 5.64 5.55 16.75
C TYR A 74 4.58 6.55 17.23
N TRP A 75 3.97 6.29 18.38
CA TRP A 75 2.92 7.16 18.91
C TRP A 75 2.88 7.16 20.44
N PHE A 76 2.29 8.21 21.00
CA PHE A 76 1.94 8.34 22.41
C PHE A 76 0.73 9.26 22.56
N CYS A 77 0.14 9.33 23.76
CA CYS A 77 -0.94 10.27 24.06
C CYS A 77 -0.59 11.12 25.28
N TYR A 78 -1.05 12.38 25.27
CA TYR A 78 -0.94 13.32 26.39
C TYR A 78 -2.26 14.07 26.53
N GLY A 79 -2.82 14.10 27.74
CA GLY A 79 -4.16 14.63 27.99
C GLY A 79 -5.22 13.90 27.14
N ARG A 80 -5.93 14.65 26.28
CA ARG A 80 -6.96 14.13 25.36
C ARG A 80 -6.50 14.09 23.90
N LYS A 81 -5.20 13.91 23.64
CA LYS A 81 -4.62 14.01 22.31
C LYS A 81 -3.52 12.97 22.11
N CYS A 82 -3.55 12.28 20.98
CA CYS A 82 -2.56 11.28 20.59
C CYS A 82 -1.78 11.77 19.37
N TYR A 83 -0.48 11.52 19.38
CA TYR A 83 0.51 12.02 18.43
C TYR A 83 1.18 10.83 17.76
N TYR A 84 1.23 10.84 16.43
CA TYR A 84 1.74 9.75 15.61
C TYR A 84 2.83 10.30 14.69
N PHE A 85 4.05 9.80 14.86
CA PHE A 85 5.23 10.29 14.17
C PHE A 85 5.58 9.35 13.03
N VAL A 86 5.35 9.80 11.80
CA VAL A 86 5.65 9.06 10.56
C VAL A 86 7.11 9.31 10.22
N MET A 87 7.95 8.29 10.40
CA MET A 87 9.42 8.40 10.26
C MET A 87 9.91 8.39 8.81
N ASP A 88 9.07 7.97 7.87
CA ASP A 88 9.38 8.16 6.45
C ASP A 88 9.24 9.66 6.12
N ARG A 89 10.28 10.25 5.53
CA ARG A 89 10.35 11.68 5.31
C ARG A 89 9.58 12.06 4.05
N LYS A 90 8.58 12.91 4.18
CA LYS A 90 7.69 13.33 3.07
C LYS A 90 7.64 14.86 2.97
N PRO A 91 7.31 15.44 1.79
CA PRO A 91 6.98 16.86 1.68
C PRO A 91 5.73 17.17 2.53
N TRP A 92 5.50 18.42 2.90
CA TRP A 92 4.41 18.82 3.80
C TRP A 92 3.03 18.36 3.29
N SER A 93 2.81 18.44 1.97
CA SER A 93 1.63 17.93 1.28
C SER A 93 1.45 16.42 1.43
N GLY A 94 2.52 15.65 1.27
CA GLY A 94 2.57 14.21 1.49
C GLY A 94 2.29 13.85 2.95
N CYS A 95 2.91 14.56 3.90
CA CYS A 95 2.60 14.40 5.33
C CYS A 95 1.12 14.66 5.65
N LYS A 96 0.55 15.75 5.12
CA LYS A 96 -0.88 16.05 5.27
C LYS A 96 -1.76 14.92 4.73
N GLN A 97 -1.45 14.41 3.54
CA GLN A 97 -2.18 13.31 2.91
C GLN A 97 -2.07 12.01 3.73
N THR A 98 -0.86 11.66 4.21
CA THR A 98 -0.63 10.45 5.04
C THR A 98 -1.45 10.49 6.33
N CYS A 99 -1.47 11.63 7.03
CA CYS A 99 -2.33 11.78 8.21
C CYS A 99 -3.81 11.60 7.86
N GLN A 100 -4.28 12.26 6.80
CA GLN A 100 -5.68 12.23 6.37
C GLN A 100 -6.14 10.82 5.96
N SER A 101 -5.31 10.06 5.23
CA SER A 101 -5.62 8.66 4.87
C SER A 101 -5.73 7.73 6.10
N SER A 102 -5.08 8.08 7.21
CA SER A 102 -5.14 7.33 8.47
C SER A 102 -6.26 7.79 9.41
N GLY A 103 -7.13 8.73 8.98
CA GLY A 103 -8.16 9.30 9.86
C GLY A 103 -7.60 10.18 10.98
N LEU A 104 -6.45 10.82 10.74
CA LEU A 104 -5.74 11.77 11.60
C LEU A 104 -5.67 13.14 10.90
N SER A 105 -5.29 14.19 11.64
CA SER A 105 -4.87 15.47 11.05
C SER A 105 -3.34 15.64 11.14
N LEU A 106 -2.74 16.45 10.27
CA LEU A 106 -1.37 16.92 10.51
C LEU A 106 -1.40 17.87 11.72
N LEU A 107 -0.43 17.75 12.64
CA LEU A 107 -0.52 18.30 13.99
C LEU A 107 -0.87 19.80 14.02
N LYS A 108 -2.08 20.13 14.49
CA LYS A 108 -2.33 21.46 15.08
C LYS A 108 -1.85 21.48 16.51
N ILE A 109 -1.12 22.52 16.89
CA ILE A 109 -0.80 22.82 18.29
C ILE A 109 -1.87 23.78 18.83
N ASP A 110 -2.44 23.45 19.99
CA ASP A 110 -3.62 24.11 20.55
C ASP A 110 -3.26 25.26 21.52
N ASP A 111 -2.13 25.18 22.22
CA ASP A 111 -1.62 26.20 23.15
C ASP A 111 -0.10 26.07 23.43
N GLU A 112 0.44 27.01 24.21
CA GLU A 112 1.86 27.09 24.55
C GLU A 112 2.38 25.93 25.41
N ASP A 113 1.52 25.29 26.20
CA ASP A 113 1.93 24.19 27.08
C ASP A 113 1.99 22.86 26.31
N GLU A 114 1.13 22.66 25.32
CA GLU A 114 1.32 21.63 24.29
C GLU A 114 2.63 21.86 23.52
N LEU A 115 2.95 23.10 23.11
CA LEU A 115 4.21 23.39 22.39
C LEU A 115 5.44 23.02 23.25
N LYS A 116 5.51 23.47 24.50
CA LYS A 116 6.61 23.16 25.43
C LYS A 116 6.75 21.67 25.66
N PHE A 117 5.63 20.98 25.92
CA PHE A 117 5.63 19.53 26.11
C PHE A 117 6.18 18.81 24.87
N LEU A 118 5.69 19.16 23.68
CA LEU A 118 6.18 18.58 22.43
C LEU A 118 7.67 18.82 22.21
N GLN A 119 8.17 20.03 22.49
CA GLN A 119 9.61 20.35 22.37
C GLN A 119 10.52 19.46 23.24
N LEU A 120 10.01 18.88 24.33
CA LEU A 120 10.75 17.90 25.14
C LEU A 120 10.75 16.49 24.53
N VAL A 121 9.64 16.08 23.88
CA VAL A 121 9.42 14.68 23.43
C VAL A 121 9.59 14.42 21.93
N VAL A 122 9.64 15.45 21.08
CA VAL A 122 10.00 15.27 19.65
C VAL A 122 11.43 14.71 19.51
N PRO A 123 11.79 14.07 18.37
CA PRO A 123 13.16 13.66 18.09
C PRO A 123 14.14 14.84 18.11
N SER A 124 15.45 14.56 18.14
CA SER A 124 16.49 15.58 17.89
C SER A 124 16.60 15.95 16.39
N ASP A 125 15.48 15.88 15.67
CA ASP A 125 15.32 16.10 14.24
C ASP A 125 14.25 17.19 14.03
N VAL A 126 13.89 17.49 12.78
CA VAL A 126 12.87 18.48 12.44
C VAL A 126 11.66 17.77 11.83
N CYS A 127 10.46 18.15 12.28
CA CYS A 127 9.20 17.51 11.88
C CYS A 127 8.21 18.52 11.28
N TRP A 128 7.44 18.10 10.27
CA TRP A 128 6.33 18.88 9.73
C TRP A 128 5.14 18.92 10.69
N ILE A 129 4.58 20.11 10.90
CA ILE A 129 3.31 20.31 11.62
C ILE A 129 2.24 20.97 10.74
N GLY A 130 1.00 20.91 11.18
CA GLY A 130 -0.19 21.31 10.43
C GLY A 130 -0.43 22.81 10.26
N LEU A 131 0.61 23.66 10.29
CA LEU A 131 0.51 25.10 10.01
C LEU A 131 1.18 25.43 8.66
N SER A 132 0.48 26.20 7.84
CA SER A 132 0.94 26.64 6.50
C SER A 132 0.40 28.02 6.15
N TYR A 133 1.13 28.77 5.33
CA TYR A 133 0.72 30.09 4.84
C TYR A 133 -0.44 29.98 3.82
N ASP A 134 -1.57 30.62 4.12
CA ASP A 134 -2.75 30.67 3.26
C ASP A 134 -2.65 31.88 2.32
N ASN A 135 -2.31 31.63 1.06
CA ASN A 135 -2.19 32.65 0.02
C ASN A 135 -3.48 33.43 -0.27
N LYS A 136 -4.67 32.98 0.17
CA LYS A 136 -5.94 33.70 0.05
C LYS A 136 -6.15 34.63 1.25
N LYS A 137 -5.88 34.17 2.47
CA LYS A 137 -6.02 34.97 3.71
C LYS A 137 -4.86 35.93 3.94
N LYS A 138 -3.71 35.69 3.29
CA LYS A 138 -2.41 36.37 3.49
C LYS A 138 -1.81 36.20 4.89
N ASP A 139 -2.16 35.11 5.58
CA ASP A 139 -1.64 34.78 6.91
C ASP A 139 -1.48 33.26 7.10
N TRP A 140 -0.82 32.86 8.19
CA TRP A 140 -0.64 31.46 8.59
C TRP A 140 -1.95 30.84 9.07
N SER A 141 -2.19 29.59 8.70
CA SER A 141 -3.41 28.86 9.09
C SER A 141 -3.16 27.38 9.35
N TRP A 142 -3.94 26.83 10.29
CA TRP A 142 -3.91 25.40 10.62
C TRP A 142 -4.72 24.58 9.60
N VAL A 143 -4.31 23.33 9.37
CA VAL A 143 -4.91 22.42 8.36
C VAL A 143 -6.42 22.17 8.52
N ASP A 144 -6.98 22.38 9.71
CA ASP A 144 -8.40 22.24 10.01
C ASP A 144 -9.18 23.57 9.97
N ASN A 145 -8.50 24.70 9.74
CA ASN A 145 -9.00 26.08 9.94
C ASN A 145 -9.53 26.37 11.35
N GLY A 146 -9.35 25.46 12.32
CA GLY A 146 -9.89 25.61 13.66
C GLY A 146 -9.03 26.56 14.51
N PRO A 147 -9.61 27.17 15.54
CA PRO A 147 -8.86 28.03 16.45
C PRO A 147 -7.72 27.26 17.15
N SER A 148 -6.70 28.01 17.51
CA SER A 148 -5.61 27.67 18.43
C SER A 148 -5.37 28.89 19.32
N LYS A 149 -4.89 28.66 20.55
CA LYS A 149 -4.48 29.71 21.50
C LYS A 149 -2.98 30.01 21.44
N LEU A 150 -2.23 29.32 20.60
CA LEU A 150 -0.78 29.49 20.45
C LEU A 150 -0.47 30.90 19.90
N ALA A 151 0.35 31.66 20.62
CA ALA A 151 0.61 33.08 20.40
C ALA A 151 1.73 33.32 19.38
N LEU A 152 1.48 32.89 18.14
CA LEU A 152 2.45 32.99 17.04
C LEU A 152 2.71 34.44 16.61
N ASN A 153 3.92 34.95 16.83
CA ASN A 153 4.41 36.16 16.17
C ASN A 153 4.70 35.87 14.68
N THR A 154 3.67 35.92 13.84
CA THR A 154 3.74 35.58 12.41
C THR A 154 4.74 36.41 11.62
N ARG A 155 5.05 37.64 12.07
CA ARG A 155 6.04 38.54 11.46
C ARG A 155 7.49 38.00 11.50
N LYS A 156 7.77 37.01 12.36
CA LYS A 156 9.08 36.33 12.42
C LYS A 156 9.33 35.45 11.19
N TYR A 157 8.27 34.89 10.59
CA TYR A 157 8.37 33.82 9.59
C TYR A 157 8.25 34.37 8.17
N ASN A 158 9.39 34.59 7.52
CA ASN A 158 9.46 35.13 6.17
C ASN A 158 9.09 34.06 5.13
N ILE A 159 7.98 34.30 4.42
CA ILE A 159 7.37 33.37 3.46
C ILE A 159 8.32 32.96 2.32
N ARG A 160 9.34 33.79 2.01
CA ARG A 160 10.38 33.47 1.01
C ARG A 160 11.25 32.27 1.41
N ASP A 161 11.42 32.04 2.72
CA ASP A 161 12.20 30.92 3.25
C ASP A 161 11.34 29.63 3.28
N GLY A 162 10.02 29.80 3.19
CA GLY A 162 9.06 28.78 2.77
C GLY A 162 7.72 28.86 3.50
N GLY A 163 6.67 28.34 2.85
CA GLY A 163 5.27 28.49 3.29
C GLY A 163 4.76 27.47 4.31
N CYS A 164 5.60 26.57 4.83
CA CYS A 164 5.19 25.48 5.74
C CYS A 164 5.96 25.52 7.05
N MET A 165 5.30 25.17 8.17
CA MET A 165 5.85 25.28 9.52
C MET A 165 6.44 23.96 10.02
N LEU A 166 7.63 24.07 10.61
CA LEU A 166 8.43 23.00 11.18
C LEU A 166 8.44 23.10 12.70
N LEU A 167 8.51 21.95 13.38
CA LEU A 167 8.77 21.85 14.81
C LEU A 167 10.12 21.16 15.06
N SER A 168 10.89 21.73 15.99
CA SER A 168 12.13 21.17 16.54
C SER A 168 12.10 21.29 18.07
N LYS A 169 13.03 20.63 18.77
CA LYS A 169 13.22 20.76 20.24
C LYS A 169 13.45 22.19 20.75
N THR A 170 13.84 23.12 19.88
CA THR A 170 14.23 24.49 20.30
C THR A 170 13.22 25.56 19.92
N ARG A 171 12.53 25.39 18.79
CA ARG A 171 11.64 26.40 18.21
C ARG A 171 10.73 25.83 17.14
N LEU A 172 9.70 26.62 16.83
CA LEU A 172 9.05 26.63 15.53
C LEU A 172 9.88 27.46 14.54
N ASP A 173 9.90 27.02 13.28
CA ASP A 173 10.58 27.67 12.16
C ASP A 173 9.85 27.38 10.84
N ASN A 174 10.00 28.22 9.82
CA ASN A 174 9.38 27.96 8.51
C ASN A 174 10.40 27.47 7.47
N GLY A 175 9.93 26.66 6.52
CA GLY A 175 10.77 26.07 5.48
C GLY A 175 9.99 25.72 4.22
N ASN A 176 10.72 25.39 3.16
CA ASN A 176 10.15 25.04 1.86
C ASN A 176 9.31 23.75 1.98
N CYS A 177 8.03 23.83 1.64
CA CYS A 177 7.05 22.75 1.73
C CYS A 177 7.44 21.46 0.99
N ASP A 178 8.29 21.55 -0.04
CA ASP A 178 8.77 20.41 -0.83
C ASP A 178 9.94 19.65 -0.17
N GLN A 179 10.51 20.18 0.92
CA GLN A 179 11.54 19.47 1.69
C GLN A 179 10.96 18.30 2.48
N VAL A 180 11.72 17.22 2.58
CA VAL A 180 11.29 15.96 3.18
C VAL A 180 11.65 15.88 4.66
N PHE A 181 10.63 15.85 5.53
CA PHE A 181 10.78 15.75 6.99
C PHE A 181 9.81 14.73 7.59
N ILE A 182 10.04 14.36 8.86
CA ILE A 182 9.18 13.47 9.65
C ILE A 182 7.80 14.14 9.82
N CYS A 183 6.71 13.41 9.65
CA CYS A 183 5.36 13.96 9.83
C CYS A 183 4.89 13.77 11.27
N ILE A 184 4.37 14.80 11.95
CA ILE A 184 3.59 14.62 13.17
C ILE A 184 2.10 14.67 12.82
N CYS A 185 1.43 13.52 12.83
CA CYS A 185 -0.03 13.45 12.80
C CYS A 185 -0.58 13.50 14.23
N ALA A 186 -1.83 13.97 14.39
CA ALA A 186 -2.50 14.01 15.68
C ALA A 186 -3.99 13.65 15.57
N LYS A 187 -4.56 13.21 16.68
CA LYS A 187 -5.99 12.98 16.87
C LYS A 187 -6.41 13.35 18.29
N ARG A 188 -7.51 14.09 18.44
CA ARG A 188 -8.15 14.32 19.74
C ARG A 188 -9.04 13.12 20.11
N LEU A 189 -9.17 12.88 21.40
CA LEU A 189 -9.99 11.82 21.99
C LEU A 189 -11.28 12.44 22.54
N ASP A 190 -12.40 12.23 21.84
CA ASP A 190 -13.73 12.67 22.30
C ASP A 190 -14.26 11.81 23.47
N LYS A 191 -13.74 10.59 23.58
CA LYS A 191 -13.88 9.66 24.71
C LYS A 191 -12.54 8.99 24.95
N PHE A 192 -12.24 8.63 26.19
CA PHE A 192 -11.09 7.76 26.47
C PHE A 192 -11.35 6.36 25.90
N PRO A 193 -10.35 5.68 25.31
CA PRO A 193 -10.45 4.26 25.01
C PRO A 193 -10.60 3.48 26.33
N HIS A 194 -11.49 2.50 26.31
CA HIS A 194 -11.70 1.52 27.38
C HIS A 194 -10.94 0.22 27.07
#